data_AF-A0A963KHK8-F1
#
_entry.id   AF-A0A963KHK8-F1
#
_cell.length_a   1.000
_cell.length_b   1.000
_cell.length_c   1.000
_cell.angle_alpha   90.00
_cell.angle_beta   90.00
_cell.angle_gamma   90.00
#
_symmetry.space_group_name_H-M   'P 1'
#
loop_
_entity.id
_entity.type
_entity.pdbx_description
1 polymer ?
#
loop_
_entity_poly.entity_id
_entity_poly.type
_entity_poly.pdbx_seq_one_letter_code
_entity_poly.pdbx_strand_id
1 'polypeptide(L)'
;MNNNPLEQQQLALAQGVGRVDLYGSIHKALRMMMCDTLVALGRVDVDDDRDVVRCVQRVFELLEVCHAHLSHENRFVHPALHARAQGSSDAAARDHAGHERHIVQLSRMAGALVKSDAAQRGLQLTGLYRALSLFVAENFQHMAEEE
;
A
#
# COMPACT_ATOMS: atom_id res chain seq x y z
N MET A 1 -42.25 -9.39 -0.51
CA MET A 1 -41.35 -9.59 -1.67
C MET A 1 -40.36 -10.67 -1.27
N ASN A 2 -40.67 -11.94 -1.56
CA ASN A 2 -39.72 -13.03 -1.32
C ASN A 2 -38.88 -13.16 -2.59
N ASN A 3 -37.59 -12.79 -2.51
CA ASN A 3 -36.67 -13.04 -3.60
C ASN A 3 -36.55 -14.55 -3.82
N ASN A 4 -36.61 -14.98 -5.07
CA ASN A 4 -36.50 -16.38 -5.47
C ASN A 4 -35.12 -16.93 -5.02
N PRO A 5 -34.99 -18.18 -4.53
CA PRO A 5 -33.71 -18.79 -4.18
C PRO A 5 -32.60 -18.61 -5.22
N LEU A 6 -32.94 -18.57 -6.51
CA LEU A 6 -32.01 -18.26 -7.59
C LEU A 6 -31.47 -16.83 -7.54
N GLU A 7 -32.33 -15.85 -7.25
CA GLU A 7 -31.93 -14.44 -7.09
C GLU A 7 -31.06 -14.29 -5.84
N GLN A 8 -31.38 -14.97 -4.74
CA GLN A 8 -30.57 -14.98 -3.52
C GLN A 8 -29.19 -15.61 -3.77
N GLN A 9 -29.12 -16.69 -4.55
CA GLN A 9 -27.85 -17.33 -4.92
C GLN A 9 -27.02 -16.45 -5.86
N GLN A 10 -27.67 -15.76 -6.81
CA GLN A 10 -26.99 -14.81 -7.70
C GLN A 10 -26.46 -13.59 -6.95
N LEU A 11 -27.24 -13.05 -6.00
CA LEU A 11 -26.80 -11.98 -5.09
C LEU A 11 -25.64 -12.45 -4.20
N ALA A 12 -25.73 -13.65 -3.63
CA ALA A 12 -24.67 -14.23 -2.82
C ALA A 12 -23.37 -14.39 -3.63
N LEU A 13 -23.43 -14.91 -4.86
CA LEU A 13 -22.27 -15.02 -5.74
C LEU A 13 -21.71 -13.66 -6.16
N ALA A 14 -22.58 -12.69 -6.47
CA ALA A 14 -22.18 -11.31 -6.79
C ALA A 14 -21.56 -10.57 -5.59
N GLN A 15 -21.94 -10.95 -4.37
CA GLN A 15 -21.37 -10.48 -3.11
C GLN A 15 -20.17 -11.33 -2.64
N GLY A 16 -19.73 -12.30 -3.45
CA GLY A 16 -18.60 -13.17 -3.13
C GLY A 16 -18.84 -14.15 -1.99
N VAL A 17 -20.09 -14.36 -1.55
CA VAL A 17 -20.46 -15.31 -0.49
C VAL A 17 -20.03 -16.72 -0.92
N GLY A 18 -19.13 -17.31 -0.13
CA GLY A 18 -18.55 -18.64 -0.41
C GLY A 18 -17.22 -18.62 -1.18
N ARG A 19 -16.73 -17.44 -1.60
CA ARG A 19 -15.35 -17.27 -2.09
C ARG A 19 -14.42 -17.01 -0.91
N VAL A 20 -13.20 -17.52 -1.00
CA VAL A 20 -12.14 -17.14 -0.06
C VAL A 20 -11.73 -15.71 -0.40
N ASP A 21 -11.86 -14.80 0.57
CA ASP A 21 -11.31 -13.46 0.49
C ASP A 21 -9.80 -13.51 0.77
N LEU A 22 -9.00 -13.38 -0.28
CA LEU A 22 -7.54 -13.43 -0.21
C LEU A 22 -6.92 -12.09 0.21
N TYR A 23 -7.64 -10.99 0.00
CA TYR A 23 -7.08 -9.63 -0.04
C TYR A 23 -7.62 -8.72 1.06
N GLY A 24 -8.92 -8.78 1.37
CA GLY A 24 -9.62 -7.75 2.13
C GLY A 24 -9.05 -7.49 3.53
N SER A 25 -8.60 -8.53 4.25
CA SER A 25 -8.03 -8.37 5.59
C SER A 25 -6.66 -7.68 5.59
N ILE A 26 -5.76 -8.06 4.67
CA ILE A 26 -4.43 -7.48 4.55
C ILE A 26 -4.49 -6.09 3.93
N HIS A 27 -5.32 -5.89 2.89
CA HIS A 27 -5.51 -4.58 2.27
C HIS A 27 -6.11 -3.56 3.24
N LYS A 28 -7.03 -3.98 4.12
CA LYS A 28 -7.51 -3.12 5.20
C LYS A 28 -6.39 -2.65 6.13
N ALA A 29 -5.48 -3.56 6.51
CA ALA A 29 -4.34 -3.21 7.37
C ALA A 29 -3.37 -2.25 6.67
N LEU A 30 -3.08 -2.49 5.38
CA LEU A 30 -2.24 -1.61 4.58
C LEU A 30 -2.83 -0.22 4.42
N ARG A 31 -4.13 -0.11 4.10
CA ARG A 31 -4.84 1.18 4.02
C ARG A 31 -4.73 1.96 5.33
N MET A 32 -4.91 1.28 6.47
CA MET A 32 -4.77 1.89 7.79
C MET A 32 -3.35 2.42 8.01
N MET A 33 -2.33 1.60 7.79
CA MET A 33 -0.93 1.96 8.03
C MET A 33 -0.44 3.08 7.11
N MET A 34 -0.89 3.06 5.85
CA MET A 34 -0.60 4.11 4.87
C MET A 34 -1.20 5.46 5.28
N CYS A 35 -2.49 5.48 5.61
CA CYS A 35 -3.16 6.71 6.06
C CYS A 35 -2.55 7.27 7.34
N ASP A 36 -2.28 6.40 8.32
CA ASP A 36 -1.69 6.80 9.59
C ASP A 36 -0.27 7.38 9.41
N THR A 37 0.57 6.72 8.61
CA THR A 37 1.92 7.23 8.28
C THR A 37 1.86 8.55 7.51
N LEU A 38 0.94 8.69 6.56
CA LEU A 38 0.78 9.92 5.79
C LEU A 38 0.38 11.11 6.68
N VAL A 39 -0.57 10.90 7.60
CA VAL A 39 -0.99 11.92 8.57
C VAL A 39 0.14 12.24 9.54
N ALA A 40 0.87 11.23 10.03
CA ALA A 40 2.01 11.45 10.92
C ALA A 40 3.08 12.32 10.23
N LEU A 41 3.40 12.03 8.98
CA LEU A 41 4.39 12.77 8.20
C LEU A 41 3.97 14.22 7.94
N GLY A 42 2.68 14.46 7.70
CA GLY A 42 2.13 15.82 7.52
C GLY A 42 2.11 16.67 8.80
N ARG A 43 2.43 16.09 9.96
CA ARG A 43 2.41 16.76 11.27
C ARG A 43 3.79 16.95 11.91
N VAL A 44 4.85 16.49 11.24
CA VAL A 44 6.22 16.52 11.78
C VAL A 44 6.64 17.95 12.08
N ASP A 45 7.15 18.14 13.30
CA ASP A 45 7.93 19.34 13.64
C ASP A 45 9.38 19.15 13.15
N VAL A 46 9.79 19.98 12.19
CA VAL A 46 11.12 19.87 11.58
C VAL A 46 12.23 20.36 12.51
N ASP A 47 11.90 21.15 13.52
CA ASP A 47 12.85 21.69 14.50
C ASP A 47 13.09 20.69 15.65
N ASP A 48 12.28 19.62 15.76
CA ASP A 48 12.50 18.50 16.69
C ASP A 48 13.11 17.29 15.99
N ASP A 49 14.43 17.10 16.19
CA ASP A 49 15.17 15.95 15.65
C ASP A 49 14.55 14.59 16.02
N ARG A 50 13.96 14.47 17.22
CA ARG A 50 13.33 13.21 17.66
C ARG A 50 12.04 12.96 16.92
N ASP A 51 11.29 14.01 16.61
CA ASP A 51 10.04 13.89 15.87
C ASP A 51 10.30 13.45 14.43
N VAL A 52 11.30 14.04 13.79
CA VAL A 52 11.77 13.66 12.45
C VAL A 52 12.21 12.19 12.42
N VAL A 53 13.07 11.76 13.36
CA VAL A 53 13.56 10.38 13.42
C VAL A 53 12.41 9.38 13.64
N ARG A 54 11.48 9.67 14.57
CA ARG A 54 10.32 8.81 14.80
C ARG A 54 9.45 8.69 13.55
N CYS A 55 9.21 9.79 12.84
CA CYS A 55 8.38 9.74 11.65
C CYS A 55 9.05 8.98 10.50
N VAL A 56 10.35 9.18 10.30
CA VAL A 56 11.11 8.41 9.31
C VAL A 56 11.10 6.91 9.62
N GLN A 57 11.20 6.52 10.90
CA GLN A 57 11.10 5.13 11.30
C GLN A 57 9.74 4.51 10.91
N ARG A 58 8.63 5.24 11.11
CA ARG A 58 7.29 4.80 10.66
C ARG A 58 7.22 4.62 9.15
N VAL A 59 7.84 5.52 8.38
CA VAL A 59 7.92 5.38 6.92
C VAL A 59 8.67 4.10 6.55
N PHE A 60 9.81 3.81 7.19
CA PHE A 60 10.53 2.55 6.91
C PHE A 60 9.71 1.30 7.24
N GLU A 61 9.02 1.29 8.38
CA GLU A 61 8.14 0.18 8.77
C GLU A 61 7.01 -0.04 7.76
N LEU A 62 6.36 1.04 7.30
CA LEU A 62 5.35 0.96 6.23
C LEU A 62 5.95 0.36 4.95
N LEU A 63 7.11 0.84 4.51
CA LEU A 63 7.74 0.39 3.28
C LEU A 63 8.18 -1.07 3.34
N GLU A 64 8.65 -1.54 4.49
CA GLU A 64 8.97 -2.94 4.73
C GLU A 64 7.73 -3.83 4.63
N VAL A 65 6.61 -3.41 5.24
CA VAL A 65 5.35 -4.15 5.18
C VAL A 65 4.80 -4.19 3.75
N CYS A 66 4.81 -3.07 3.03
CA CYS A 66 4.40 -3.03 1.63
C CYS A 66 5.27 -3.96 0.76
N HIS A 67 6.58 -3.94 0.93
CA HIS A 67 7.48 -4.83 0.21
C HIS A 67 7.20 -6.32 0.52
N ALA A 68 7.00 -6.67 1.79
CA ALA A 68 6.69 -8.03 2.19
C ALA A 68 5.36 -8.53 1.62
N HIS A 69 4.35 -7.65 1.57
CA HIS A 69 3.05 -7.93 0.97
C HIS A 69 3.17 -8.29 -0.52
N LEU A 70 3.82 -7.43 -1.33
CA LEU A 70 4.07 -7.70 -2.76
C LEU A 70 4.81 -9.02 -2.96
N SER A 71 5.80 -9.30 -2.09
CA SER A 71 6.58 -10.55 -2.15
C SER A 71 5.71 -11.78 -1.93
N HIS A 72 4.78 -11.74 -0.97
CA HIS A 72 3.86 -12.85 -0.72
C HIS A 72 2.89 -13.08 -1.88
N GLU A 73 2.35 -12.02 -2.47
CA GLU A 73 1.43 -12.15 -3.60
C GLU A 73 2.11 -12.67 -4.85
N ASN A 74 3.26 -12.10 -5.19
CA ASN A 74 4.08 -12.53 -6.32
C ASN A 74 4.51 -14.00 -6.19
N ARG A 75 4.72 -14.48 -4.96
CA ARG A 75 5.19 -15.85 -4.70
C ARG A 75 4.06 -16.87 -4.60
N PHE A 76 2.93 -16.51 -4.01
CA PHE A 76 1.90 -17.48 -3.61
C PHE A 76 0.55 -17.24 -4.26
N VAL A 77 0.10 -15.98 -4.37
CA VAL A 77 -1.25 -15.65 -4.83
C VAL A 77 -1.32 -15.59 -6.34
N HIS A 78 -0.52 -14.71 -6.97
CA HIS A 78 -0.55 -14.48 -8.41
C HIS A 78 -0.24 -15.72 -9.24
N PRO A 79 0.77 -16.54 -8.90
CA PRO A 79 1.01 -17.80 -9.62
C PRO A 79 -0.18 -18.77 -9.52
N ALA A 80 -0.84 -18.84 -8.37
CA ALA A 80 -1.99 -19.72 -8.16
C ALA A 80 -3.22 -19.25 -8.95
N LEU A 81 -3.46 -17.94 -9.01
CA LEU A 81 -4.51 -17.35 -9.83
C LEU A 81 -4.24 -17.57 -11.33
N HIS A 82 -3.04 -17.24 -11.79
CA HIS A 82 -2.65 -17.41 -13.19
C HIS A 82 -2.74 -18.88 -13.66
N ALA A 83 -2.40 -19.84 -12.79
CA ALA A 83 -2.54 -21.27 -13.09
C ALA A 83 -3.99 -21.73 -13.28
N ARG A 84 -4.97 -21.00 -12.71
CA ARG A 84 -6.41 -21.27 -12.87
C ARG A 84 -7.03 -20.47 -14.01
N ALA A 85 -6.57 -19.24 -14.21
CA ALA A 85 -7.02 -18.33 -15.26
C ALA A 85 -5.82 -17.56 -15.82
N GLN A 86 -5.32 -17.98 -16.99
CA GLN A 86 -4.15 -17.36 -17.61
C GLN A 86 -4.37 -15.85 -17.80
N GLY A 87 -3.35 -15.05 -17.47
CA GLY A 87 -3.39 -13.59 -17.54
C GLY A 87 -4.13 -12.88 -16.39
N SER A 88 -4.71 -13.62 -15.43
CA SER A 88 -5.49 -13.00 -14.34
C SER A 88 -4.69 -12.10 -13.40
N SER A 89 -3.36 -12.20 -13.40
CA SER A 89 -2.46 -11.42 -12.54
C SER A 89 -1.52 -10.50 -13.31
N ASP A 90 -1.71 -10.34 -14.63
CA ASP A 90 -0.75 -9.59 -15.47
C ASP A 90 -0.75 -8.09 -15.17
N ALA A 91 -1.91 -7.53 -14.81
CA ALA A 91 -2.03 -6.13 -14.38
C ALA A 91 -1.30 -5.90 -13.06
N ALA A 92 -1.65 -6.66 -12.03
CA ALA A 92 -1.01 -6.62 -10.72
C ALA A 92 0.52 -6.79 -10.80
N ALA A 93 1.02 -7.72 -11.62
CA ALA A 93 2.45 -7.90 -11.81
C ALA A 93 3.18 -6.65 -12.36
N ARG A 94 2.54 -5.87 -13.23
CA ARG A 94 3.12 -4.61 -13.75
C ARG A 94 3.11 -3.52 -12.69
N ASP A 95 2.04 -3.42 -11.92
CA ASP A 95 1.89 -2.41 -10.87
C ASP A 95 2.86 -2.68 -9.72
N HIS A 96 3.06 -3.94 -9.34
CA HIS A 96 4.04 -4.37 -8.33
C HIS A 96 5.45 -3.87 -8.65
N ALA A 97 5.88 -4.01 -9.90
CA ALA A 97 7.19 -3.50 -10.32
C ALA A 97 7.29 -1.97 -10.18
N GLY A 98 6.18 -1.24 -10.37
CA GLY A 98 6.08 0.19 -10.08
C GLY A 98 6.22 0.49 -8.59
N HIS A 99 5.46 -0.21 -7.75
CA HIS A 99 5.48 -0.05 -6.30
C HIS A 99 6.85 -0.36 -5.70
N GLU A 100 7.54 -1.40 -6.16
CA GLU A 100 8.92 -1.72 -5.73
C GLU A 100 9.90 -0.57 -5.99
N ARG A 101 9.78 0.10 -7.16
CA ARG A 101 10.59 1.28 -7.46
C ARG A 101 10.27 2.45 -6.53
N HIS A 102 8.98 2.69 -6.26
CA HIS A 102 8.55 3.74 -5.34
C HIS A 102 9.02 3.47 -3.90
N ILE A 103 8.98 2.22 -3.45
CA ILE A 103 9.51 1.80 -2.14
C ILE A 103 11.00 2.16 -2.00
N VAL A 104 11.81 1.85 -3.02
CA VAL A 104 13.25 2.20 -3.02
C VAL A 104 13.46 3.71 -3.01
N GLN A 105 12.69 4.45 -3.81
CA GLN A 105 12.76 5.91 -3.86
C GLN A 105 12.39 6.54 -2.50
N LEU A 106 11.26 6.15 -1.91
CA LEU A 106 10.79 6.67 -0.63
C LEU A 106 11.77 6.34 0.50
N SER A 107 12.36 5.14 0.51
CA SER A 107 13.39 4.75 1.47
C SER A 107 14.61 5.67 1.41
N ARG A 108 15.05 6.04 0.20
CA ARG A 108 16.16 6.99 0.01
C ARG A 108 15.81 8.40 0.49
N MET A 109 14.60 8.86 0.18
CA MET A 109 14.12 10.18 0.61
C MET A 109 13.99 10.26 2.14
N ALA A 110 13.44 9.22 2.77
CA ALA A 110 13.33 9.13 4.23
C ALA A 110 14.72 9.08 4.90
N GLY A 111 15.65 8.29 4.37
CA GLY A 111 17.03 8.24 4.86
C GLY A 111 17.81 9.55 4.69
N ALA A 112 17.51 10.32 3.62
CA ALA A 112 18.11 11.64 3.41
C ALA A 112 17.58 12.67 4.42
N LEU A 113 16.28 12.61 4.77
CA LEU A 113 15.65 13.54 5.71
C LEU A 113 16.32 13.49 7.10
N VAL A 114 16.69 12.32 7.59
CA VAL A 114 17.40 12.17 8.88
C VAL A 114 18.78 12.83 8.87
N LYS A 115 19.43 12.90 7.70
CA LYS A 115 20.77 13.47 7.52
C LYS A 115 20.74 14.93 7.09
N SER A 116 19.56 15.54 7.07
CA SER A 116 19.36 16.88 6.52
C SER A 116 19.79 17.97 7.49
N ASP A 117 20.45 18.99 6.94
CA ASP A 117 20.67 20.24 7.65
C ASP A 117 19.34 20.96 7.88
N ALA A 118 19.24 21.71 8.99
CA ALA A 118 18.01 22.41 9.39
C ALA A 118 17.41 23.27 8.25
N ALA A 119 18.26 23.92 7.45
CA ALA A 119 17.83 24.77 6.33
C ALA A 119 17.12 24.01 5.18
N GLN A 120 17.41 22.72 5.00
CA GLN A 120 16.85 21.90 3.90
C GLN A 120 15.75 20.95 4.36
N ARG A 121 15.67 20.69 5.66
CA ARG A 121 14.80 19.68 6.25
C ARG A 121 13.32 19.86 5.90
N GLY A 122 12.80 21.10 6.00
CA GLY A 122 11.39 21.38 5.65
C GLY A 122 11.06 21.13 4.18
N LEU A 123 11.97 21.47 3.27
CA LEU A 123 11.81 21.19 1.84
C LEU A 123 11.83 19.67 1.57
N GLN A 124 12.76 18.95 2.18
CA GLN A 124 12.88 17.50 2.02
C GLN A 124 11.68 16.76 2.61
N LEU A 125 11.18 17.18 3.78
CA LEU A 125 9.96 16.65 4.38
C LEU A 125 8.77 16.84 3.44
N THR A 126 8.61 18.04 2.86
CA THR A 126 7.55 18.33 1.88
C THR A 126 7.65 17.43 0.65
N GLY A 127 8.88 17.20 0.16
CA GLY A 127 9.13 16.29 -0.95
C GLY A 127 8.72 14.86 -0.63
N LEU A 128 9.15 14.34 0.53
CA LEU A 128 8.79 12.99 1.00
C LEU A 128 7.28 12.84 1.18
N TYR A 129 6.62 13.85 1.78
CA TYR A 129 5.17 13.85 1.99
C TYR A 129 4.39 13.76 0.67
N ARG A 130 4.78 14.53 -0.34
CA ARG A 130 4.13 14.49 -1.67
C ARG A 130 4.37 13.15 -2.37
N ALA A 131 5.58 12.63 -2.31
CA ALA A 131 5.91 11.33 -2.90
C ALA A 131 5.13 10.19 -2.21
N LEU A 132 5.03 10.20 -0.87
CA LEU A 132 4.24 9.23 -0.13
C LEU A 132 2.75 9.36 -0.46
N SER A 133 2.23 10.58 -0.62
CA SER A 133 0.82 10.80 -1.01
C SER A 133 0.46 10.12 -2.34
N LEU A 134 1.34 10.22 -3.33
CA LEU A 134 1.17 9.55 -4.62
C LEU A 134 1.25 8.03 -4.49
N PHE A 135 2.23 7.53 -3.74
CA PHE A 135 2.35 6.10 -3.45
C PHE A 135 1.08 5.54 -2.79
N VAL A 136 0.49 6.25 -1.82
CA VAL A 136 -0.76 5.84 -1.17
C VAL A 136 -1.92 5.81 -2.17
N ALA A 137 -2.04 6.82 -3.04
CA ALA A 137 -3.10 6.86 -4.05
C ALA A 137 -3.00 5.69 -5.03
N GLU A 138 -1.79 5.39 -5.51
CA GLU A 138 -1.55 4.27 -6.43
C GLU A 138 -1.83 2.92 -5.76
N ASN A 139 -1.43 2.73 -4.49
CA ASN A 139 -1.74 1.49 -3.75
C ASN A 139 -3.26 1.32 -3.56
N PHE A 140 -4.02 2.39 -3.36
CA PHE A 140 -5.48 2.29 -3.25
C PHE A 140 -6.12 1.86 -4.56
N GLN A 141 -5.63 2.36 -5.69
CA GLN A 141 -6.09 1.93 -7.00
C GLN A 141 -5.73 0.45 -7.23
N HIS A 142 -4.47 0.09 -6.99
CA HIS A 142 -3.96 -1.26 -7.17
C HIS A 142 -4.74 -2.30 -6.34
N MET A 143 -4.90 -2.07 -5.04
CA MET A 143 -5.67 -2.97 -4.16
C MET A 143 -7.15 -3.08 -4.55
N ALA A 144 -7.72 -2.06 -5.21
CA ALA A 144 -9.09 -2.10 -5.70
C ALA A 144 -9.23 -2.90 -7.02
N GLU A 145 -8.14 -3.08 -7.77
CA GLU A 145 -8.11 -3.94 -8.96
C GLU A 145 -7.94 -5.43 -8.60
N GLU A 146 -7.32 -5.72 -7.45
CA GLU A 146 -7.12 -7.09 -6.96
C GLU A 146 -8.33 -7.70 -6.23
N GLU A 147 -9.14 -6.85 -5.57
CA GLU A 147 -10.36 -7.22 -4.82
C GLU A 147 -11.56 -7.54 -5.74
#